data_AF-A0A158J4S2-F1
#
_entry.id   AF-A0A158J4S2-F1
#
_cell.length_a   1.000
_cell.length_b   1.000
_cell.length_c   1.000
_cell.angle_alpha   90.00
_cell.angle_beta   90.00
_cell.angle_gamma   90.00
#
_symmetry.space_group_name_H-M   'P 1'
#
loop_
_entity.id
_entity.type
_entity.pdbx_description
1 polymer ?
#
loop_
_entity_poly.entity_id
_entity_poly.type
_entity_poly.pdbx_seq_one_letter_code
_entity_poly.pdbx_strand_id
1 'polypeptide(L)' 'MLTCFAVSHTANDPTLESTDHGILQAIADEASVQFEPGFAGSSYLEVPVDDAAKQAVEARLEQNRMSFSVVTRIAY' A
#
# COMPACT_ATOMS: atom_id res chain seq x y z
N MET A 1 -6.08 -16.65 -1.34
CA MET A 1 -5.96 -15.66 -0.25
C MET A 1 -4.98 -14.62 -0.75
N LEU A 2 -5.35 -13.33 -0.73
CA LEU A 2 -4.50 -12.23 -1.17
C LEU A 2 -3.97 -11.48 0.05
N THR A 3 -2.69 -11.10 0.02
CA THR A 3 -2.05 -10.33 1.08
C THR A 3 -2.13 -8.87 0.70
N CYS A 4 -2.83 -8.07 1.48
CA CYS A 4 -3.00 -6.65 1.23
C CYS A 4 -2.22 -5.85 2.29
N PHE A 5 -1.47 -4.85 1.85
CA PHE A 5 -0.85 -3.87 2.74
C PHE A 5 -1.79 -2.67 2.85
N ALA A 6 -2.39 -2.50 4.02
CA ALA A 6 -3.20 -1.35 4.36
C ALA A 6 -2.29 -0.23 4.89
N VAL A 7 -2.05 0.78 4.07
CA VAL A 7 -1.20 1.93 4.42
C VAL A 7 -2.08 3.05 4.95
N SER A 8 -1.93 3.35 6.23
CA SER A 8 -2.66 4.44 6.90
C SER A 8 -1.98 5.77 6.62
N HIS A 9 -2.74 6.74 6.12
CA HIS A 9 -2.29 8.10 5.91
C HIS A 9 -3.24 9.07 6.64
N THR A 10 -2.70 10.20 7.08
CA THR A 10 -3.47 11.16 7.88
C THR A 10 -4.49 11.84 6.97
N ALA A 11 -5.76 11.44 7.04
CA ALA A 11 -6.87 11.91 6.20
C ALA A 11 -7.20 13.43 6.32
N ASN A 12 -6.39 14.19 7.04
CA ASN A 12 -6.68 15.56 7.41
C ASN A 12 -6.02 16.61 6.50
N ASP A 13 -5.32 16.17 5.44
CA ASP A 13 -4.61 17.05 4.53
C ASP A 13 -4.80 16.60 3.07
N PRO A 14 -5.70 17.23 2.29
CA PRO A 14 -5.94 16.88 0.88
C PRO A 14 -4.70 17.07 -0.01
N THR A 15 -3.71 17.83 0.48
CA THR A 15 -2.39 18.01 -0.14
C THR A 15 -1.44 16.83 0.10
N LEU A 16 -1.55 16.11 1.22
CA LEU A 16 -0.79 14.88 1.47
C LEU A 16 -1.34 13.70 0.67
N GLU A 17 -2.66 13.64 0.44
CA GLU A 17 -3.27 12.59 -0.38
C GLU A 17 -2.59 12.44 -1.76
N SER A 18 -2.18 13.54 -2.40
CA SER A 18 -1.47 13.47 -3.69
C SER A 18 -0.04 12.93 -3.58
N THR A 19 0.66 13.18 -2.47
CA THR A 19 2.06 12.75 -2.30
C THR A 19 2.12 11.29 -1.85
N ASP A 20 1.31 10.90 -0.87
CA ASP A 20 1.18 9.51 -0.42
C ASP A 20 0.65 8.62 -1.56
N HIS A 21 -0.32 9.09 -2.34
CA HIS A 21 -0.82 8.35 -3.51
C HIS A 21 0.28 8.15 -4.55
N GLY A 22 1.06 9.19 -4.87
CA GLY A 22 2.16 9.08 -5.83
C GLY A 22 3.23 8.09 -5.39
N ILE A 23 3.59 8.09 -4.10
CA ILE A 23 4.55 7.13 -3.54
C ILE A 23 3.97 5.72 -3.59
N LEU A 24 2.73 5.51 -3.15
CA LEU A 24 2.11 4.19 -3.15
C LEU A 24 1.91 3.63 -4.56
N GLN A 25 1.55 4.48 -5.52
CA GLN A 25 1.45 4.11 -6.92
C GLN A 25 2.82 3.76 -7.50
N ALA A 26 3.89 4.48 -7.15
CA ALA A 26 5.25 4.15 -7.56
C ALA A 26 5.71 2.81 -6.95
N ILE A 27 5.42 2.56 -5.67
CA ILE A 27 5.71 1.27 -5.01
C ILE A 27 4.95 0.15 -5.68
N ALA A 28 3.69 0.38 -6.05
CA ALA A 28 2.86 -0.58 -6.74
C ALA A 28 3.43 -0.95 -8.12
N ASP A 29 3.85 0.06 -8.88
CA ASP A 29 4.48 -0.09 -10.19
C ASP A 29 5.82 -0.83 -10.09
N GLU A 30 6.69 -0.42 -9.15
CA GLU A 30 7.99 -1.08 -8.90
C GLU A 30 7.83 -2.55 -8.51
N ALA A 31 6.87 -2.87 -7.65
CA ALA A 31 6.62 -4.24 -7.20
C ALA A 31 5.69 -5.04 -8.14
N SER A 32 5.18 -4.42 -9.21
CA SER A 32 4.21 -5.00 -10.13
C SER A 32 2.96 -5.56 -9.41
N VAL A 33 2.45 -4.79 -8.44
CA VAL A 33 1.29 -5.15 -7.62
C VAL A 33 0.11 -4.22 -7.87
N GLN A 34 -1.09 -4.65 -7.49
CA GLN A 34 -2.28 -3.85 -7.72
C GLN A 34 -2.46 -2.82 -6.59
N PHE A 35 -2.61 -1.56 -6.97
CA PHE A 35 -2.90 -0.48 -6.03
C PHE A 35 -4.40 -0.15 -6.04
N GLU A 36 -5.01 -0.19 -4.87
CA GLU A 36 -6.39 0.20 -4.64
C GLU A 36 -6.41 1.43 -3.72
N PRO A 37 -6.71 2.63 -4.25
CA PRO A 37 -6.85 3.83 -3.42
C PRO A 37 -8.10 3.66 -2.54
N GLY A 38 -7.91 3.68 -1.22
CA GLY A 38 -9.02 3.51 -0.29
C GLY A 38 -9.64 4.86 0.12
N PHE A 39 -10.97 4.89 0.10
CA PHE A 39 -11.78 6.02 0.54
C PHE A 39 -11.98 5.96 2.07
N ALA A 40 -11.00 6.39 2.87
CA ALA A 40 -11.15 6.72 4.32
C ALA A 40 -9.82 7.04 5.03
N GLY A 41 -8.75 7.44 4.33
CA GLY A 41 -7.44 7.64 4.96
C GLY A 41 -6.61 6.35 5.07
N SER A 42 -6.93 5.32 4.29
CA SER A 42 -6.11 4.13 4.17
C SER A 42 -6.12 3.65 2.73
N SER A 43 -4.95 3.38 2.18
CA SER A 43 -4.76 2.85 0.83
C SER A 43 -4.35 1.39 0.91
N TYR A 44 -4.71 0.61 -0.10
CA TYR A 44 -4.44 -0.83 -0.12
C TYR A 44 -3.51 -1.17 -1.28
N LEU A 45 -2.42 -1.87 -0.99
CA LEU A 45 -1.57 -2.50 -1.99
C LEU A 45 -1.86 -4.00 -1.95
N GLU A 46 -2.48 -4.52 -3.00
CA GLU A 46 -2.75 -5.94 -3.15
C GLU A 46 -1.53 -6.63 -3.75
N VAL A 47 -0.81 -7.34 -2.88
CA VAL A 47 0.42 -8.03 -3.22
C VAL A 47 0.10 -9.51 -3.46
N PRO A 48 0.56 -10.09 -4.58
CA PRO A 48 0.44 -11.52 -4.80
C PRO A 48 1.17 -12.29 -3.67
N VAL A 49 0.90 -13.58 -3.51
CA VAL A 49 1.55 -14.44 -2.49
C VAL A 49 3.06 -14.61 -2.73
N ASP A 50 3.63 -13.85 -3.66
CA ASP A 50 5.05 -13.84 -3.95
C ASP A 50 5.82 -13.13 -2.82
N ASP A 51 6.70 -13.87 -2.16
CA ASP A 51 7.50 -13.38 -1.03
C ASP A 51 8.41 -12.21 -1.45
N ALA A 52 8.90 -12.19 -2.69
CA ALA A 52 9.75 -11.11 -3.18
C ALA A 52 8.95 -9.81 -3.37
N ALA A 53 7.74 -9.89 -3.91
CA ALA A 53 6.85 -8.72 -4.03
C ALA A 53 6.47 -8.18 -2.64
N LYS A 54 6.21 -9.08 -1.67
CA LYS A 54 5.92 -8.72 -0.28
C LYS A 54 7.08 -7.97 0.36
N GLN A 55 8.30 -8.51 0.24
CA GLN A 55 9.51 -7.88 0.78
C GLN A 55 9.81 -6.53 0.10
N ALA A 56 9.60 -6.42 -1.22
CA ALA A 56 9.81 -5.18 -1.94
C ALA A 56 8.86 -4.07 -1.48
N VAL A 57 7.57 -4.39 -1.35
CA VAL A 57 6.55 -3.44 -0.85
C VAL A 57 6.84 -3.04 0.59
N GLU A 58 7.14 -4.00 1.46
CA GLU A 58 7.46 -3.75 2.87
C GLU A 58 8.68 -2.81 3.01
N ALA A 59 9.78 -3.12 2.32
CA ALA A 59 11.00 -2.32 2.37
C ALA A 59 10.79 -0.89 1.87
N ARG A 60 9.94 -0.68 0.84
CA ARG A 60 9.64 0.66 0.36
C ARG A 60 8.74 1.45 1.29
N LEU A 61 7.74 0.80 1.89
CA LEU A 61 6.88 1.47 2.88
C LEU A 61 7.70 1.91 4.10
N GLU A 62 8.63 1.07 4.57
CA GLU A 62 9.56 1.42 5.64
C GLU A 62 10.50 2.57 5.25
N GLN A 63 11.06 2.57 4.02
CA GLN A 63 11.92 3.67 3.54
C GLN A 63 11.20 5.01 3.49
N ASN A 64 9.91 5.01 3.13
CA ASN A 64 9.08 6.21 3.09
C ASN A 64 8.51 6.57 4.48
N ARG A 65 8.86 5.82 5.53
CA ARG A 65 8.33 5.98 6.91
C ARG A 65 6.80 5.95 6.96
N MET A 66 6.19 5.17 6.07
CA MET A 66 4.75 5.03 6.01
C MET A 66 4.29 4.02 7.06
N SER A 67 3.18 4.34 7.74
CA SER A 67 2.56 3.39 8.67
C SER A 67 1.67 2.45 7.88
N PHE A 68 1.97 1.15 7.94
CA PHE A 68 1.19 0.12 7.24
C PHE A 68 0.83 -1.05 8.15
N SER A 69 -0.20 -1.78 7.75
CA SER A 69 -0.66 -3.01 8.39
C SER A 69 -0.91 -4.06 7.32
N VAL A 70 -0.36 -5.25 7.50
CA VAL A 70 -0.59 -6.37 6.58
C VAL A 70 -1.90 -7.06 6.96
N VAL A 71 -2.86 -7.07 6.04
CA VAL A 71 -4.17 -7.68 6.21
C VAL A 71 -4.39 -8.74 5.13
N THR A 72 -4.94 -9.88 5.50
CA THR A 72 -5.33 -10.91 4.53
C THR A 72 -6.78 -10.67 4.13
N ARG A 73 -7.02 -10.29 2.87
CA ARG A 73 -8.38 -10.11 2.36
C ARG A 73 -8.89 -11.44 1.82
N ILE A 74 -9.98 -11.94 2.39
CA ILE A 74 -10.73 -13.07 1.86
C ILE A 74 -11.70 -12.48 0.83
N ALA A 75 -11.40 -12.61 -0.46
CA ALA A 75 -12.38 -12.32 -1.50
C ALA A 75 -13.51 -13.37 -1.37
N TYR A 76 -14.71 -12.92 -1.00
CA TYR A 76 -15.92 -13.75 -0.88
C TYR A 76 -16.60 -13.93 -2.24
#